data_AF-A0A3M0Y4M8-F1
#
_entry.id   AF-A0A3M0Y4M8-F1
#
_cell.length_a   1.000
_cell.length_b   1.000
_cell.length_c   1.000
_cell.angle_alpha   90.00
_cell.angle_beta   90.00
_cell.angle_gamma   90.00
#
_symmetry.space_group_name_H-M   'P 1'
#
loop_
_entity.id
_entity.type
_entity.pdbx_description
1 polymer ?
#
loop_
_entity_poly.entity_id
_entity_poly.type
_entity_poly.pdbx_seq_one_letter_code
_entity_poly.pdbx_strand_id
1 'polypeptide(L)'
;MRCRICGEWHCKKHSLLLNNVTRTWEFSGSSPPEVFVGRWNYPNVYFGVLSPPEHGDTAHLSSYEIWHKKRYSSSYILSLRRRLIYARTQGNVKKLASNSWKSSKLVEGIRELAMSSRPTAGSYKLKKLPSANPEKEKSVPIIPQAAPLEALKLEENPKVERKVDYLAHDTDAKASNAMLELARASVPTSTIIKLLSVGLLGQGTRRKFVPTRWAITATDSTLSEKKIEKIKSYPEIQDFIVFSAEYLGNHYEFLLLPDKFAFEVIEISHRGGVWHDHEGIFKRKTYAASVTGAYYANRLALGEYLEKVKRQAACLVFREIKPSYEHSLGVGILRELSREAFARPPRKFASLTQALEHIRSKLQLPLEQFTSRSFLLRAFRTQTKILSFFPK
;
A
#
# COMPACT_ATOMS: atom_id res chain seq x y z
N MET A 1 12.42 8.30 11.69
CA MET A 1 10.96 8.08 11.66
C MET A 1 10.57 7.31 12.92
N ARG A 2 9.43 7.65 13.55
CA ARG A 2 8.91 6.93 14.73
C ARG A 2 8.47 5.51 14.35
N CYS A 3 8.70 4.54 15.24
CA CYS A 3 8.26 3.17 15.06
C CYS A 3 6.72 3.09 15.12
N ARG A 4 6.09 2.41 14.16
CA ARG A 4 4.62 2.24 14.14
C ARG A 4 4.09 1.37 15.30
N ILE A 5 4.95 0.52 15.87
CA ILE A 5 4.58 -0.38 16.96
C ILE A 5 4.68 0.34 18.30
N CYS A 6 5.80 1.01 18.59
CA CYS A 6 6.06 1.60 19.91
C CYS A 6 6.16 3.12 19.98
N GLY A 7 6.01 3.84 18.86
CA GLY A 7 6.10 5.30 18.84
C GLY A 7 7.51 5.89 19.03
N GLU A 8 8.48 5.13 19.56
CA GLU A 8 9.86 5.57 19.78
C GLU A 8 10.57 5.95 18.46
N TRP A 9 11.40 6.99 18.52
CA TRP A 9 12.32 7.34 17.44
C TRP A 9 13.45 6.31 17.33
N HIS A 10 13.77 5.87 16.11
CA HIS A 10 14.89 4.97 15.82
C HIS A 10 14.89 3.65 16.63
N CYS A 11 13.72 3.18 17.08
CA CYS A 11 13.58 1.98 17.90
C CYS A 11 14.24 0.77 17.26
N LYS A 12 15.13 0.07 17.98
CA LYS A 12 15.73 -1.21 17.58
C LYS A 12 15.07 -2.46 18.20
N LYS A 13 14.33 -2.35 19.31
CA LYS A 13 13.69 -3.47 20.04
C LYS A 13 12.79 -4.42 19.19
N HIS A 14 11.81 -3.88 18.46
CA HIS A 14 10.98 -4.62 17.49
C HIS A 14 11.64 -4.95 16.12
N SER A 15 12.97 -5.07 16.03
CA SER A 15 13.63 -5.41 14.75
C SER A 15 13.70 -6.92 14.65
N LEU A 16 13.21 -7.49 13.55
CA LEU A 16 13.32 -8.93 13.34
C LEU A 16 14.66 -9.26 12.71
N LEU A 17 15.43 -10.06 13.43
CA LEU A 17 16.54 -10.80 12.87
C LEU A 17 15.97 -12.07 12.24
N LEU A 18 16.28 -12.28 10.97
CA LEU A 18 15.97 -13.51 10.28
C LEU A 18 17.16 -14.45 10.47
N ASN A 19 17.00 -15.37 11.41
CA ASN A 19 17.97 -16.45 11.63
C ASN A 19 17.68 -17.54 10.58
N ASN A 20 18.72 -18.00 9.89
CA ASN A 20 18.73 -18.91 8.73
C ASN A 20 18.67 -18.19 7.38
N VAL A 21 19.75 -18.37 6.63
CA VAL A 21 19.97 -17.81 5.30
C VAL A 21 20.33 -18.94 4.36
N THR A 22 19.68 -19.00 3.21
CA THR A 22 19.99 -19.96 2.16
C THR A 22 21.44 -19.77 1.72
N ARG A 23 22.26 -20.81 1.83
CA ARG A 23 23.66 -20.79 1.40
C ARG A 23 23.77 -21.33 0.00
N THR A 24 23.47 -20.49 -0.98
CA THR A 24 23.66 -20.83 -2.38
C THR A 24 24.17 -19.65 -3.20
N TRP A 25 24.93 -19.95 -4.25
CA TRP A 25 25.39 -18.99 -5.26
C TRP A 25 24.44 -18.95 -6.46
N GLU A 26 23.66 -20.01 -6.67
CA GLU A 26 22.72 -20.13 -7.78
C GLU A 26 21.43 -20.79 -7.28
N PHE A 27 20.28 -20.34 -7.80
CA PHE A 27 19.01 -21.00 -7.51
C PHE A 27 18.05 -20.82 -8.67
N SER A 28 17.07 -21.71 -8.76
CA SER A 28 15.92 -21.56 -9.63
C SER A 28 14.63 -21.64 -8.82
N GLY A 29 13.59 -20.96 -9.28
CA GLY A 29 12.27 -21.02 -8.69
C GLY A 29 11.27 -20.06 -9.31
N SER A 30 10.00 -20.27 -8.95
CA SER A 30 8.86 -19.49 -9.42
C SER A 30 8.73 -18.20 -8.60
N SER A 31 9.04 -17.05 -9.18
CA SER A 31 8.84 -15.75 -8.51
C SER A 31 7.35 -15.41 -8.42
N PRO A 32 6.82 -14.97 -7.24
CA PRO A 32 5.42 -14.56 -7.04
C PRO A 32 5.11 -13.17 -7.62
N PRO A 33 5.45 -13.01 -8.91
CA PRO A 33 5.99 -11.80 -9.54
C PRO A 33 6.21 -10.61 -8.59
N GLU A 34 7.12 -10.74 -7.62
CA GLU A 34 7.40 -9.67 -6.66
C GLU A 34 8.71 -8.98 -7.02
N VAL A 35 8.62 -7.68 -7.29
CA VAL A 35 9.78 -6.82 -7.54
C VAL A 35 9.87 -5.75 -6.47
N PHE A 36 11.09 -5.44 -6.05
CA PHE A 36 11.34 -4.38 -5.08
C PHE A 36 12.36 -3.38 -5.59
N VAL A 37 12.05 -2.10 -5.38
CA VAL A 37 12.92 -0.96 -5.66
C VAL A 37 13.11 -0.19 -4.37
N GLY A 38 14.33 -0.21 -3.85
CA GLY A 38 14.71 0.49 -2.63
C GLY A 38 14.72 2.01 -2.80
N ARG A 39 14.72 2.72 -1.67
CA ARG A 39 14.86 4.18 -1.61
C ARG A 39 16.24 4.64 -1.15
N TRP A 40 17.00 3.74 -0.51
CA TRP A 40 18.31 4.04 0.02
C TRP A 40 19.28 4.40 -1.12
N ASN A 41 20.09 5.44 -0.91
CA ASN A 41 21.05 5.96 -1.88
C ASN A 41 20.44 6.53 -3.18
N TYR A 42 19.17 6.95 -3.16
CA TYR A 42 18.54 7.62 -4.31
C TYR A 42 19.38 8.83 -4.79
N PRO A 43 19.64 8.98 -6.11
CA PRO A 43 18.99 8.29 -7.24
C PRO A 43 19.60 6.93 -7.64
N ASN A 44 20.64 6.45 -6.97
CA ASN A 44 21.29 5.15 -7.23
C ASN A 44 20.76 4.07 -6.30
N VAL A 45 19.63 3.49 -6.67
CA VAL A 45 18.86 2.58 -5.81
C VAL A 45 19.20 1.13 -6.05
N TYR A 46 18.97 0.30 -5.02
CA TYR A 46 18.92 -1.15 -5.21
C TYR A 46 17.55 -1.56 -5.77
N PHE A 47 17.53 -2.46 -6.72
CA PHE A 47 16.31 -3.03 -7.27
C PHE A 47 16.51 -4.49 -7.64
N GLY A 48 15.44 -5.26 -7.70
CA GLY A 48 15.52 -6.69 -8.00
C GLY A 48 14.21 -7.43 -7.84
N VAL A 49 14.33 -8.75 -7.87
CA VAL A 49 13.22 -9.69 -7.78
C VAL A 49 13.30 -10.44 -6.45
N LEU A 50 12.14 -10.72 -5.88
CA LEU A 50 12.00 -11.66 -4.78
C LEU A 50 11.51 -12.99 -5.35
N SER A 51 12.31 -14.03 -5.18
CA SER A 51 11.97 -15.38 -5.66
C SER A 51 12.44 -16.43 -4.65
N PRO A 52 11.67 -17.48 -4.38
CA PRO A 52 12.11 -18.60 -3.57
C PRO A 52 12.96 -19.58 -4.40
N PRO A 53 13.78 -20.43 -3.77
CA PRO A 53 14.45 -21.55 -4.42
C PRO A 53 13.51 -22.76 -4.59
N GLU A 54 12.27 -22.53 -5.06
CA GLU A 54 11.26 -23.56 -5.26
C GLU A 54 10.34 -23.22 -6.44
N HIS A 55 9.80 -24.23 -7.11
CA HIS A 55 8.89 -24.08 -8.24
C HIS A 55 7.43 -24.33 -7.84
N GLY A 56 6.50 -23.79 -8.62
CA GLY A 56 5.06 -24.01 -8.46
C GLY A 56 4.29 -22.73 -8.14
N ASP A 57 3.15 -22.86 -7.47
CA ASP A 57 2.33 -21.71 -7.08
C ASP A 57 2.88 -21.02 -5.82
N THR A 58 3.74 -20.03 -6.05
CA THR A 58 4.37 -19.25 -4.99
C THR A 58 3.63 -17.93 -4.72
N ALA A 59 2.50 -17.63 -5.37
CA ALA A 59 1.84 -16.31 -5.27
C ALA A 59 1.54 -15.90 -3.82
N HIS A 60 1.19 -16.88 -2.99
CA HIS A 60 0.94 -16.72 -1.56
C HIS A 60 2.17 -16.24 -0.76
N LEU A 61 3.39 -16.26 -1.30
CA LEU A 61 4.59 -15.78 -0.60
C LEU A 61 4.72 -14.25 -0.56
N SER A 62 4.01 -13.52 -1.44
CA SER A 62 4.11 -12.05 -1.55
C SER A 62 2.78 -11.32 -1.80
N SER A 63 1.64 -12.03 -1.90
CA SER A 63 0.34 -11.37 -2.13
C SER A 63 -0.36 -10.98 -0.82
N TYR A 64 -0.51 -9.68 -0.62
CA TYR A 64 -1.32 -9.10 0.47
C TYR A 64 -2.79 -9.53 0.36
N GLU A 65 -3.31 -9.64 -0.86
CA GLU A 65 -4.68 -10.07 -1.15
C GLU A 65 -4.92 -11.52 -0.71
N ILE A 66 -3.98 -12.42 -1.00
CA ILE A 66 -4.05 -13.83 -0.55
C ILE A 66 -3.95 -13.90 0.97
N TRP A 67 -2.97 -13.22 1.59
CA TRP A 67 -2.78 -13.23 3.03
C TRP A 67 -4.04 -12.77 3.77
N HIS A 68 -4.62 -11.67 3.30
CA HIS A 68 -5.84 -11.11 3.85
C HIS A 68 -7.03 -12.06 3.67
N LYS A 69 -7.27 -12.55 2.45
CA LYS A 69 -8.37 -13.49 2.14
C LYS A 69 -8.31 -14.77 2.96
N LYS A 70 -7.10 -15.30 3.18
CA LYS A 70 -6.86 -16.53 3.95
C LYS A 70 -6.66 -16.30 5.45
N ARG A 71 -6.70 -15.05 5.92
CA ARG A 71 -6.50 -14.66 7.32
C ARG A 71 -5.20 -15.20 7.94
N TYR A 72 -4.11 -15.15 7.17
CA TYR A 72 -2.81 -15.59 7.69
C TYR A 72 -2.39 -14.79 8.91
N SER A 73 -1.75 -15.45 9.88
CA SER A 73 -1.17 -14.78 11.06
C SER A 73 0.10 -14.01 10.68
N SER A 74 0.52 -13.07 11.51
CA SER A 74 1.76 -12.31 11.33
C SER A 74 2.98 -13.23 11.26
N SER A 75 3.07 -14.21 12.16
CA SER A 75 4.13 -15.22 12.22
C SER A 75 4.17 -16.08 10.96
N TYR A 76 3.01 -16.49 10.45
CA TYR A 76 2.94 -17.28 9.21
C TYR A 76 3.36 -16.46 8.00
N ILE A 77 2.89 -15.22 7.85
CA ILE A 77 3.33 -14.32 6.77
C ILE A 77 4.85 -14.15 6.80
N LEU A 78 5.43 -13.95 7.98
CA LEU A 78 6.88 -13.87 8.12
C LEU A 78 7.59 -15.16 7.69
N SER A 79 7.04 -16.33 8.02
CA SER A 79 7.60 -17.61 7.58
C SER A 79 7.58 -17.76 6.05
N LEU A 80 6.52 -17.30 5.38
CA LEU A 80 6.42 -17.28 3.92
C LEU A 80 7.44 -16.31 3.32
N ARG A 81 7.47 -15.08 3.83
CA ARG A 81 8.43 -14.06 3.41
C ARG A 81 9.85 -14.58 3.49
N ARG A 82 10.22 -15.24 4.59
CA ARG A 82 11.57 -15.80 4.83
C ARG A 82 12.06 -16.73 3.73
N ARG A 83 11.18 -17.39 2.97
CA ARG A 83 11.56 -18.30 1.87
C ARG A 83 12.11 -17.55 0.64
N LEU A 84 11.83 -16.24 0.54
CA LEU A 84 12.22 -15.44 -0.61
C LEU A 84 13.67 -14.96 -0.49
N ILE A 85 14.40 -15.05 -1.59
CA ILE A 85 15.71 -14.44 -1.79
C ILE A 85 15.49 -13.14 -2.55
N TYR A 86 15.96 -12.02 -2.00
CA TYR A 86 15.96 -10.74 -2.71
C TYR A 86 17.22 -10.60 -3.56
N ALA A 87 17.14 -11.16 -4.77
CA ALA A 87 18.15 -11.07 -5.80
C ALA A 87 18.15 -9.65 -6.40
N ARG A 88 19.14 -8.82 -6.04
CA ARG A 88 19.15 -7.38 -6.31
C ARG A 88 20.43 -6.89 -6.98
N THR A 89 20.30 -5.84 -7.76
CA THR A 89 21.43 -5.05 -8.28
C THR A 89 21.23 -3.58 -7.93
N GLN A 90 22.18 -2.72 -8.29
CA GLN A 90 22.12 -1.28 -8.06
C GLN A 90 22.19 -0.52 -9.39
N GLY A 91 21.44 0.57 -9.50
CA GLY A 91 21.49 1.42 -10.70
C GLY A 91 20.82 2.77 -10.50
N ASN A 92 21.13 3.71 -11.39
CA ASN A 92 20.52 5.03 -11.37
C ASN A 92 19.11 4.99 -11.97
N VAL A 93 18.12 5.49 -11.23
CA VAL A 93 16.70 5.39 -11.63
C VAL A 93 16.36 5.93 -13.02
N LYS A 94 17.07 6.96 -13.50
CA LYS A 94 16.85 7.56 -14.83
C LYS A 94 17.53 6.74 -15.93
N LYS A 95 18.79 6.34 -15.72
CA LYS A 95 19.57 5.55 -16.69
C LYS A 95 18.96 4.17 -16.94
N LEU A 96 18.29 3.59 -15.94
CA LEU A 96 17.59 2.32 -16.06
C LEU A 96 16.33 2.39 -16.95
N ALA A 97 15.78 3.59 -17.15
CA ALA A 97 14.55 3.79 -17.91
C ALA A 97 14.79 4.39 -19.30
N SER A 98 15.94 5.00 -19.56
CA SER A 98 16.32 5.42 -20.91
C SER A 98 16.57 4.19 -21.79
N ASN A 99 15.88 4.13 -22.93
CA ASN A 99 16.11 3.15 -24.00
C ASN A 99 17.46 3.38 -24.73
N SER A 100 18.38 4.18 -24.18
CA SER A 100 19.71 4.40 -24.74
C SER A 100 20.57 3.15 -24.51
N TRP A 101 20.41 2.20 -25.43
CA TRP A 101 21.35 1.14 -25.83
C TRP A 101 21.84 0.22 -24.68
N LYS A 102 21.22 -0.96 -24.60
CA LYS A 102 21.42 -2.03 -23.61
C LYS A 102 20.85 -1.71 -22.22
N SER A 103 19.52 -1.79 -22.08
CA SER A 103 19.01 -2.37 -20.83
C SER A 103 19.77 -3.66 -20.62
N SER A 104 20.46 -3.81 -19.49
CA SER A 104 21.11 -5.09 -19.21
C SER A 104 20.01 -6.15 -19.24
N LYS A 105 20.31 -7.35 -19.77
CA LYS A 105 19.36 -8.49 -19.78
C LYS A 105 18.66 -8.70 -18.43
N LEU A 106 19.33 -8.31 -17.34
CA LEU A 106 18.76 -8.22 -15.98
C LEU A 106 17.54 -7.29 -15.87
N VAL A 107 17.62 -6.06 -16.37
CA VAL A 107 16.53 -5.07 -16.30
C VAL A 107 15.32 -5.54 -17.11
N GLU A 108 15.55 -6.13 -18.28
CA GLU A 108 14.50 -6.73 -19.12
C GLU A 108 13.81 -7.87 -18.39
N GLY A 109 14.57 -8.85 -17.88
CA GLY A 109 14.01 -9.96 -17.12
C GLY A 109 13.25 -9.52 -15.86
N ILE A 110 13.70 -8.47 -15.16
CA ILE A 110 12.98 -7.90 -14.01
C ILE A 110 11.65 -7.25 -14.45
N ARG A 111 11.63 -6.55 -15.58
CA ARG A 111 10.40 -5.92 -16.12
C ARG A 111 9.41 -6.96 -16.58
N GLU A 112 9.88 -7.98 -17.28
CA GLU A 112 9.08 -9.13 -17.72
C GLU A 112 8.43 -9.86 -16.54
N LEU A 113 9.18 -10.12 -15.46
CA LEU A 113 8.62 -10.66 -14.23
C LEU A 113 7.61 -9.72 -13.57
N ALA A 114 7.85 -8.41 -13.57
CA ALA A 114 6.92 -7.43 -13.01
C ALA A 114 5.56 -7.39 -13.74
N MET A 115 5.57 -7.67 -15.05
CA MET A 115 4.36 -7.76 -15.90
C MET A 115 3.60 -9.06 -15.73
N SER A 116 4.21 -10.10 -15.14
CA SER A 116 3.56 -11.40 -15.00
C SER A 116 2.36 -11.36 -14.05
N SER A 117 1.28 -12.01 -14.46
CA SER A 117 0.04 -12.17 -13.70
C SER A 117 0.04 -13.43 -12.82
N ARG A 118 1.03 -14.32 -12.97
CA ARG A 118 1.17 -15.58 -12.23
C ARG A 118 2.63 -15.83 -11.83
N PRO A 119 2.90 -16.76 -10.90
CA PRO A 119 4.27 -17.16 -10.62
C PRO A 119 5.03 -17.58 -11.89
N THR A 120 6.27 -17.10 -12.04
CA THR A 120 7.08 -17.34 -13.24
C THR A 120 8.46 -17.85 -12.85
N ALA A 121 8.84 -18.99 -13.41
CA ALA A 121 10.13 -19.64 -13.20
C ALA A 121 11.28 -18.83 -13.79
N GLY A 122 12.35 -18.71 -13.01
CA GLY A 122 13.61 -18.13 -13.45
C GLY A 122 14.79 -18.70 -12.68
N SER A 123 15.95 -18.70 -13.32
CA SER A 123 17.24 -19.00 -12.71
C SER A 123 18.00 -17.72 -12.39
N TYR A 124 18.64 -17.73 -11.22
CA TYR A 124 19.30 -16.59 -10.62
C TYR A 124 20.73 -16.99 -10.23
N LYS A 125 21.72 -16.28 -10.77
CA LYS A 125 23.13 -16.39 -10.38
C LYS A 125 23.50 -15.21 -9.48
N LEU A 126 24.07 -15.49 -8.32
CA LEU A 126 24.39 -14.50 -7.29
C LEU A 126 25.89 -14.26 -7.20
N LYS A 127 26.30 -12.99 -7.03
CA LYS A 127 27.73 -12.63 -6.85
C LYS A 127 28.24 -12.91 -5.44
N LYS A 128 27.33 -13.06 -4.48
CA LYS A 128 27.61 -13.36 -3.06
C LYS A 128 26.46 -14.19 -2.50
N LEU A 129 26.78 -15.00 -1.50
CA LEU A 129 25.77 -15.68 -0.68
C LEU A 129 24.74 -14.67 -0.15
N PRO A 130 23.45 -15.03 -0.10
CA PRO A 130 22.44 -14.23 0.56
C PRO A 130 22.87 -13.88 1.99
N SER A 131 22.51 -12.67 2.43
CA SER A 131 22.76 -12.22 3.79
C SER A 131 21.44 -12.02 4.54
N ALA A 132 21.43 -12.38 5.83
CA ALA A 132 20.38 -11.93 6.74
C ALA A 132 20.49 -10.40 6.83
N ASN A 133 19.68 -9.67 6.06
CA ASN A 133 19.64 -8.22 6.14
C ASN A 133 18.89 -7.83 7.42
N PRO A 134 19.54 -7.22 8.44
CA PRO A 134 18.80 -6.59 9.52
C PRO A 134 18.12 -5.34 8.95
N GLU A 135 16.81 -5.41 8.70
CA GLU A 135 16.03 -4.22 8.33
C GLU A 135 15.93 -3.31 9.56
N LYS A 136 16.64 -2.17 9.51
CA LYS A 136 16.65 -1.19 10.60
C LYS A 136 15.39 -0.31 10.55
N GLU A 137 14.74 -0.18 9.39
CA GLU A 137 13.54 0.63 9.23
C GLU A 137 12.25 -0.16 9.46
N LYS A 138 11.58 0.10 10.58
CA LYS A 138 10.37 -0.64 11.00
C LYS A 138 9.06 -0.14 10.41
N SER A 139 9.13 0.68 9.36
CA SER A 139 7.97 1.20 8.64
C SER A 139 7.83 0.60 7.24
N VAL A 140 8.69 -0.34 6.88
CA VAL A 140 8.68 -1.04 5.59
C VAL A 140 8.49 -2.54 5.81
N PRO A 141 7.91 -3.26 4.83
CA PRO A 141 7.88 -4.72 4.85
C PRO A 141 9.30 -5.28 4.91
N ILE A 142 9.47 -6.41 5.59
CA ILE A 142 10.76 -7.08 5.69
C ILE A 142 11.14 -7.67 4.33
N ILE A 143 12.38 -7.44 3.92
CA ILE A 143 12.97 -8.03 2.72
C ILE A 143 14.05 -9.01 3.13
N PRO A 144 13.75 -10.32 3.07
CA PRO A 144 14.68 -11.36 3.49
C PRO A 144 15.82 -11.55 2.50
N GLN A 145 16.92 -12.11 3.01
CA GLN A 145 17.93 -12.82 2.22
C GLN A 145 18.41 -12.04 0.99
N ALA A 146 18.91 -10.82 1.20
CA ALA A 146 19.37 -10.00 0.09
C ALA A 146 20.68 -10.53 -0.46
N ALA A 147 20.77 -10.67 -1.78
CA ALA A 147 21.95 -11.15 -2.48
C ALA A 147 22.22 -10.31 -3.73
N PRO A 148 23.46 -9.88 -3.99
CA PRO A 148 23.80 -9.22 -5.25
C PRO A 148 23.60 -10.16 -6.44
N LEU A 149 22.78 -9.75 -7.41
CA LEU A 149 22.45 -10.52 -8.61
C LEU A 149 23.51 -10.31 -9.70
N GLU A 150 23.98 -11.41 -10.28
CA GLU A 150 24.89 -11.45 -11.42
C GLU A 150 24.13 -11.65 -12.73
N ALA A 151 23.28 -12.68 -12.79
CA ALA A 151 22.51 -13.04 -13.98
C ALA A 151 21.10 -13.51 -13.60
N LEU A 152 20.14 -13.19 -14.46
CA LEU A 152 18.75 -13.63 -14.40
C LEU A 152 18.40 -14.18 -15.77
N LYS A 153 17.86 -15.40 -15.80
CA LYS A 153 17.32 -16.01 -17.01
C LYS A 153 15.91 -16.53 -16.70
N LEU A 154 14.94 -16.10 -17.48
CA LEU A 154 13.59 -16.67 -17.38
C LEU A 154 13.60 -18.08 -17.98
N GLU A 155 12.97 -19.01 -17.27
CA GLU A 155 12.87 -20.41 -17.69
C GLU A 155 11.55 -20.68 -18.41
N GLU A 156 10.59 -19.78 -18.30
CA GLU A 156 9.32 -19.80 -19.02
C GLU A 156 8.90 -18.39 -19.43
N ASN A 157 7.96 -18.30 -20.38
CA ASN A 157 7.37 -17.02 -20.76
C ASN A 157 6.42 -16.52 -19.66
N PRO A 158 6.58 -15.28 -19.16
CA PRO A 158 5.63 -14.66 -18.25
C PRO A 158 4.23 -14.60 -18.86
N LYS A 159 3.20 -14.88 -18.06
CA LYS A 159 1.81 -14.68 -18.50
C LYS A 159 1.46 -13.22 -18.28
N VAL A 160 1.32 -12.44 -19.35
CA VAL A 160 1.01 -11.01 -19.27
C VAL A 160 -0.41 -10.76 -19.76
N GLU A 161 -1.17 -9.97 -19.00
CA GLU A 161 -2.51 -9.53 -19.43
C GLU A 161 -2.39 -8.53 -20.58
N ARG A 162 -3.27 -8.63 -21.58
CA ARG A 162 -3.21 -7.79 -22.80
C ARG A 162 -3.15 -6.29 -22.49
N LYS A 163 -3.88 -5.82 -21.49
CA LYS A 163 -3.89 -4.40 -21.11
C LYS A 163 -2.60 -3.96 -20.41
N VAL A 164 -1.98 -4.87 -19.65
CA VAL A 164 -0.66 -4.65 -19.03
C VAL A 164 0.40 -4.53 -20.11
N ASP A 165 0.43 -5.48 -21.05
CA ASP A 165 1.38 -5.48 -22.16
C ASP A 165 1.27 -4.19 -23.01
N TYR A 166 0.05 -3.82 -23.40
CA TYR A 166 -0.22 -2.60 -24.16
C TYR A 166 0.30 -1.34 -23.45
N LEU A 167 -0.06 -1.13 -22.18
CA LEU A 167 0.33 0.09 -21.45
C LEU A 167 1.80 0.09 -21.01
N ALA A 168 2.42 -1.08 -20.85
CA ALA A 168 3.85 -1.18 -20.59
C ALA A 168 4.66 -0.70 -21.80
N HIS A 169 4.18 -0.93 -23.02
CA HIS A 169 4.82 -0.49 -24.26
C HIS A 169 4.39 0.90 -24.73
N ASP A 170 3.26 1.44 -24.24
CA ASP A 170 2.81 2.80 -24.54
C ASP A 170 3.69 3.87 -23.87
N THR A 171 4.62 4.45 -24.63
CA THR A 171 5.52 5.51 -24.18
C THR A 171 4.96 6.92 -24.34
N ASP A 172 3.73 7.09 -24.81
CA ASP A 172 3.09 8.40 -25.00
C ASP A 172 2.12 8.71 -23.85
N ALA A 173 1.54 7.67 -23.25
CA ALA A 173 0.64 7.80 -22.12
C ALA A 173 1.31 8.40 -20.88
N LYS A 174 0.63 9.36 -20.25
CA LYS A 174 0.97 9.80 -18.89
C LYS A 174 0.80 8.63 -17.92
N ALA A 175 1.71 8.50 -16.95
CA ALA A 175 1.67 7.43 -15.95
C ALA A 175 0.32 7.42 -15.19
N SER A 176 -0.23 8.60 -14.91
CA SER A 176 -1.56 8.74 -14.28
C SER A 176 -2.67 8.10 -15.11
N ASN A 177 -2.66 8.30 -16.44
CA ASN A 177 -3.67 7.76 -17.33
C ASN A 177 -3.53 6.25 -17.46
N ALA A 178 -2.30 5.76 -17.63
CA ALA A 178 -2.03 4.32 -17.68
C ALA A 178 -2.49 3.60 -16.40
N MET A 179 -2.19 4.16 -15.21
CA MET A 179 -2.68 3.61 -13.94
C MET A 179 -4.21 3.55 -13.87
N LEU A 180 -4.90 4.59 -14.33
CA LEU A 180 -6.37 4.63 -14.34
C LEU A 180 -6.97 3.61 -15.33
N GLU A 181 -6.35 3.43 -16.49
CA GLU A 181 -6.80 2.44 -17.47
C GLU A 181 -6.58 1.00 -17.01
N LEU A 182 -5.43 0.70 -16.39
CA LEU A 182 -5.18 -0.61 -15.77
C LEU A 182 -6.23 -0.91 -14.69
N ALA A 183 -6.51 0.07 -13.81
CA ALA A 183 -7.51 -0.10 -12.76
C ALA A 183 -8.93 -0.32 -13.32
N ARG A 184 -9.29 0.35 -14.43
CA ARG A 184 -10.58 0.12 -15.12
C ARG A 184 -10.66 -1.25 -15.77
N ALA A 185 -9.54 -1.80 -16.23
CA ALA A 185 -9.42 -3.16 -16.74
C ALA A 185 -9.30 -4.22 -15.63
N SER A 186 -9.61 -3.87 -14.37
CA SER A 186 -9.56 -4.78 -13.22
C SER A 186 -8.18 -5.36 -12.91
N VAL A 187 -7.10 -4.72 -13.40
CA VAL A 187 -5.73 -5.09 -13.03
C VAL A 187 -5.53 -4.78 -11.53
N PRO A 188 -5.01 -5.73 -10.74
CA PRO A 188 -4.79 -5.52 -9.31
C PRO A 188 -3.92 -4.30 -9.00
N THR A 189 -4.26 -3.56 -7.95
CA THR A 189 -3.49 -2.37 -7.52
C THR A 189 -2.02 -2.71 -7.24
N SER A 190 -1.75 -3.89 -6.68
CA SER A 190 -0.39 -4.41 -6.46
C SER A 190 0.39 -4.54 -7.78
N THR A 191 -0.24 -5.03 -8.85
CA THR A 191 0.37 -5.08 -10.19
C THR A 191 0.67 -3.70 -10.74
N ILE A 192 -0.26 -2.75 -10.65
CA ILE A 192 -0.03 -1.36 -11.09
C ILE A 192 1.18 -0.74 -10.37
N ILE A 193 1.30 -0.97 -9.07
CA ILE A 193 2.44 -0.51 -8.25
C ILE A 193 3.76 -1.10 -8.77
N LYS A 194 3.79 -2.41 -9.07
CA LYS A 194 4.98 -3.08 -9.61
C LYS A 194 5.42 -2.47 -10.94
N LEU A 195 4.47 -2.29 -11.87
CA LEU A 195 4.72 -1.70 -13.19
C LEU A 195 5.29 -0.28 -13.07
N LEU A 196 4.70 0.56 -12.21
CA LEU A 196 5.23 1.90 -11.94
C LEU A 196 6.63 1.84 -11.32
N SER A 197 6.88 0.91 -10.40
CA SER A 197 8.16 0.75 -9.73
C SER A 197 9.32 0.45 -10.68
N VAL A 198 9.10 -0.44 -11.66
CA VAL A 198 10.13 -0.79 -12.66
C VAL A 198 10.16 0.14 -13.86
N GLY A 199 9.45 1.28 -13.78
CA GLY A 199 9.45 2.33 -14.78
C GLY A 199 8.77 1.93 -16.10
N LEU A 200 7.79 1.03 -16.06
CA LEU A 200 7.01 0.61 -17.23
C LEU A 200 5.83 1.53 -17.52
N LEU A 201 5.46 2.44 -16.62
CA LEU A 201 4.34 3.36 -16.81
C LEU A 201 4.82 4.81 -16.96
N GLY A 202 4.33 5.50 -17.99
CA GLY A 202 4.55 6.93 -18.21
C GLY A 202 5.20 7.27 -19.55
N GLN A 203 5.39 8.57 -19.78
CA GLN A 203 5.96 9.06 -21.02
C GLN A 203 7.43 8.65 -21.13
N GLY A 204 7.88 8.16 -22.30
CA GLY A 204 9.18 7.52 -22.49
C GLY A 204 10.34 8.29 -21.87
N THR A 205 10.48 9.58 -22.20
CA THR A 205 11.54 10.47 -21.67
C THR A 205 11.45 10.77 -20.17
N ARG A 206 10.31 10.46 -19.54
CA ARG A 206 10.03 10.70 -18.12
C ARG A 206 9.94 9.42 -17.29
N ARG A 207 9.98 8.25 -17.93
CA ARG A 207 10.04 6.96 -17.24
C ARG A 207 11.31 6.91 -16.39
N LYS A 208 11.19 6.30 -15.23
CA LYS A 208 12.27 6.05 -14.27
C LYS A 208 11.85 4.91 -13.36
N PHE A 209 12.82 4.20 -12.79
CA PHE A 209 12.52 3.35 -11.66
C PHE A 209 12.01 4.20 -10.49
N VAL A 210 10.97 3.74 -9.82
CA VAL A 210 10.34 4.44 -8.70
C VAL A 210 10.45 3.53 -7.47
N PRO A 211 11.09 4.00 -6.37
CA PRO A 211 11.10 3.26 -5.12
C PRO A 211 9.71 2.75 -4.75
N THR A 212 9.60 1.49 -4.37
CA THR A 212 8.30 0.79 -4.17
C THR A 212 7.39 1.54 -3.21
N ARG A 213 7.96 2.14 -2.16
CA ARG A 213 7.22 2.99 -1.23
C ARG A 213 6.55 4.19 -1.91
N TRP A 214 7.25 4.83 -2.84
CA TRP A 214 6.71 5.98 -3.58
C TRP A 214 5.72 5.52 -4.65
N ALA A 215 5.95 4.38 -5.29
CA ALA A 215 5.01 3.79 -6.25
C ALA A 215 3.68 3.41 -5.60
N ILE A 216 3.71 2.85 -4.38
CA ILE A 216 2.51 2.59 -3.57
C ILE A 216 1.69 3.88 -3.39
N THR A 217 2.32 4.91 -2.82
CA THR A 217 1.66 6.20 -2.60
C THR A 217 1.14 6.82 -3.89
N ALA A 218 1.97 6.85 -4.94
CA ALA A 218 1.61 7.48 -6.21
C ALA A 218 0.41 6.79 -6.86
N THR A 219 0.38 5.46 -6.83
CA THR A 219 -0.74 4.67 -7.35
C THR A 219 -2.00 4.94 -6.54
N ASP A 220 -1.96 4.74 -5.22
CA ASP A 220 -3.12 4.91 -4.35
C ASP A 220 -3.67 6.35 -4.40
N SER A 221 -2.77 7.34 -4.42
CA SER A 221 -3.14 8.76 -4.55
C SER A 221 -3.81 9.05 -5.88
N THR A 222 -3.26 8.57 -7.00
CA THR A 222 -3.82 8.83 -8.33
C THR A 222 -5.18 8.19 -8.51
N LEU A 223 -5.31 6.92 -8.11
CA LEU A 223 -6.57 6.19 -8.21
C LEU A 223 -7.65 6.82 -7.32
N SER A 224 -7.29 7.22 -6.09
CA SER A 224 -8.24 7.87 -5.18
C SER A 224 -8.63 9.28 -5.63
N GLU A 225 -7.69 10.10 -6.12
CA GLU A 225 -7.99 11.46 -6.59
C GLU A 225 -9.02 11.44 -7.72
N LYS A 226 -8.88 10.51 -8.68
CA LYS A 226 -9.85 10.42 -9.78
C LYS A 226 -11.26 10.04 -9.34
N LYS A 227 -11.38 9.22 -8.29
CA LYS A 227 -12.67 8.85 -7.70
C LYS A 227 -13.28 10.02 -6.94
N ILE A 228 -12.46 10.72 -6.16
CA ILE A 228 -12.88 11.87 -5.35
C ILE A 228 -13.43 13.01 -6.22
N GLU A 229 -12.83 13.28 -7.38
CA GLU A 229 -13.34 14.26 -8.35
C GLU A 229 -14.81 13.99 -8.70
N LYS A 230 -15.18 12.73 -8.92
CA LYS A 230 -16.56 12.32 -9.20
C LYS A 230 -17.43 12.35 -7.95
N ILE A 231 -16.91 11.88 -6.81
CA ILE A 231 -17.67 11.78 -5.56
C ILE A 231 -18.19 13.15 -5.12
N LYS A 232 -17.42 14.22 -5.33
CA LYS A 232 -17.81 15.58 -4.95
C LYS A 232 -19.11 16.07 -5.59
N SER A 233 -19.53 15.50 -6.74
CA SER A 233 -20.81 15.85 -7.38
C SER A 233 -21.99 14.99 -6.93
N TYR A 234 -21.76 13.93 -6.15
CA TYR A 234 -22.83 13.07 -5.65
C TYR A 234 -23.54 13.67 -4.43
N PRO A 235 -24.80 13.29 -4.18
CA PRO A 235 -25.51 13.72 -2.97
C PRO A 235 -24.83 13.18 -1.70
N GLU A 236 -24.93 13.95 -0.61
CA GLU A 236 -24.43 13.55 0.71
C GLU A 236 -25.18 12.30 1.22
N ILE A 237 -24.51 11.50 2.06
CA ILE A 237 -25.21 10.51 2.89
C ILE A 237 -26.14 11.22 3.89
N GLN A 238 -27.16 10.52 4.36
CA GLN A 238 -28.14 11.07 5.31
C GLN A 238 -27.79 10.72 6.76
N ASP A 239 -27.40 9.47 7.00
CA ASP A 239 -27.10 8.94 8.33
C ASP A 239 -25.61 9.05 8.67
N PHE A 240 -25.27 8.94 9.95
CA PHE A 240 -23.91 8.63 10.39
C PHE A 240 -23.67 7.14 10.17
N ILE A 241 -22.61 6.79 9.46
CA ILE A 241 -22.34 5.39 9.06
C ILE A 241 -21.00 4.97 9.63
N VAL A 242 -20.95 3.82 10.31
CA VAL A 242 -19.72 3.23 10.84
C VAL A 242 -19.44 1.90 10.17
N PHE A 243 -18.19 1.74 9.70
CA PHE A 243 -17.65 0.47 9.25
C PHE A 243 -16.49 0.05 10.16
N SER A 244 -16.43 -1.24 10.46
CA SER A 244 -15.43 -1.80 11.38
C SER A 244 -14.70 -2.96 10.71
N ALA A 245 -13.37 -3.01 10.87
CA ALA A 245 -12.59 -4.17 10.47
C ALA A 245 -11.34 -4.32 11.33
N GLU A 246 -10.90 -5.57 11.50
CA GLU A 246 -9.71 -5.88 12.27
C GLU A 246 -8.90 -6.99 11.62
N TYR A 247 -7.59 -6.78 11.49
CA TYR A 247 -6.67 -7.81 11.03
C TYR A 247 -5.23 -7.52 11.47
N LEU A 248 -4.53 -8.56 11.95
CA LEU A 248 -3.14 -8.49 12.42
C LEU A 248 -2.91 -7.37 13.45
N GLY A 249 -3.82 -7.16 14.40
CA GLY A 249 -3.70 -6.09 15.41
C GLY A 249 -3.90 -4.67 14.88
N ASN A 250 -4.33 -4.52 13.62
CA ASN A 250 -4.84 -3.25 13.11
C ASN A 250 -6.35 -3.26 13.28
N HIS A 251 -6.86 -2.39 14.13
CA HIS A 251 -8.29 -2.22 14.35
C HIS A 251 -8.72 -0.87 13.74
N TYR A 252 -9.70 -0.92 12.84
CA TYR A 252 -10.21 0.24 12.13
C TYR A 252 -11.68 0.46 12.43
N GLU A 253 -12.02 1.72 12.69
CA GLU A 253 -13.38 2.24 12.63
C GLU A 253 -13.41 3.40 11.63
N PHE A 254 -14.26 3.31 10.62
CA PHE A 254 -14.48 4.37 9.63
C PHE A 254 -15.82 5.03 9.91
N LEU A 255 -15.80 6.27 10.38
CA LEU A 255 -16.98 7.09 10.59
C LEU A 255 -17.22 7.97 9.36
N LEU A 256 -18.33 7.74 8.66
CA LEU A 256 -18.83 8.64 7.63
C LEU A 256 -19.84 9.62 8.24
N LEU A 257 -19.61 10.90 8.00
CA LEU A 257 -20.45 12.02 8.41
C LEU A 257 -21.29 12.48 7.20
N PRO A 258 -22.56 12.90 7.41
CA PRO A 258 -23.43 13.46 6.39
C PRO A 258 -22.99 14.89 6.01
N ASP A 259 -21.89 14.98 5.26
CA ASP A 259 -21.25 16.22 4.86
C ASP A 259 -20.51 16.09 3.53
N LYS A 260 -20.04 17.22 2.99
CA LYS A 260 -19.16 17.25 1.82
C LYS A 260 -17.92 16.40 2.01
N PHE A 261 -17.37 15.90 0.91
CA PHE A 261 -16.16 15.09 0.96
C PHE A 261 -15.02 15.82 1.70
N ALA A 262 -14.56 15.17 2.75
CA ALA A 262 -13.37 15.50 3.51
C ALA A 262 -12.83 14.18 4.09
N PHE A 263 -11.53 14.11 4.38
CA PHE A 263 -10.92 12.84 4.76
C PHE A 263 -9.83 13.02 5.81
N GLU A 264 -9.94 12.29 6.91
CA GLU A 264 -9.03 12.37 8.05
C GLU A 264 -8.66 10.99 8.55
N VAL A 265 -7.39 10.79 8.86
CA VAL A 265 -6.89 9.56 9.47
C VAL A 265 -6.15 9.89 10.75
N ILE A 266 -6.56 9.26 11.84
CA ILE A 266 -5.90 9.31 13.15
C ILE A 266 -5.49 7.89 13.51
N GLU A 267 -4.18 7.65 13.59
CA GLU A 267 -3.62 6.39 14.02
C GLU A 267 -3.00 6.55 15.40
N ILE A 268 -3.39 5.69 16.34
CA ILE A 268 -2.81 5.65 17.67
C ILE A 268 -2.33 4.23 17.97
N SER A 269 -1.06 4.13 18.35
CA SER A 269 -0.51 2.90 18.90
C SER A 269 -0.82 2.80 20.38
N HIS A 270 -1.13 1.59 20.83
CA HIS A 270 -1.28 1.25 22.25
C HIS A 270 -0.08 1.71 23.12
N ARG A 271 1.09 1.91 22.51
CA ARG A 271 2.31 2.42 23.17
C ARG A 271 2.52 3.93 22.99
N GLY A 272 1.49 4.69 22.68
CA GLY A 272 1.49 6.17 22.68
C GLY A 272 1.96 6.86 21.39
N GLY A 273 2.29 6.11 20.33
CA GLY A 273 2.59 6.71 19.03
C GLY A 273 1.32 7.27 18.38
N VAL A 274 1.33 8.55 17.97
CA VAL A 274 0.19 9.21 17.31
C VAL A 274 0.61 9.72 15.94
N TRP A 275 -0.22 9.45 14.94
CA TRP A 275 -0.07 9.96 13.57
C TRP A 275 -1.41 10.48 13.05
N HIS A 276 -1.37 11.62 12.38
CA HIS A 276 -2.57 12.36 12.03
C HIS A 276 -2.35 13.16 10.75
N ASP A 277 -3.24 12.95 9.79
CA ASP A 277 -3.29 13.70 8.54
C ASP A 277 -4.76 13.88 8.12
N HIS A 278 -5.12 15.05 7.60
CA HIS A 278 -6.47 15.36 7.13
C HIS A 278 -6.46 16.14 5.81
N GLU A 279 -7.60 16.15 5.12
CA GLU A 279 -7.93 17.05 4.02
C GLU A 279 -9.39 17.46 4.10
N GLY A 280 -9.67 18.72 3.76
CA GLY A 280 -11.03 19.23 3.65
C GLY A 280 -11.58 19.01 2.25
N ILE A 281 -12.49 19.91 1.85
CA ILE A 281 -13.08 19.91 0.49
C ILE A 281 -12.00 20.09 -0.58
N PHE A 282 -10.97 20.88 -0.29
CA PHE A 282 -9.83 21.07 -1.18
C PHE A 282 -8.77 20.02 -0.93
N LYS A 283 -8.18 19.52 -2.02
CA LYS A 283 -7.12 18.51 -1.96
C LYS A 283 -5.90 19.02 -1.22
N ARG A 284 -5.17 18.10 -0.56
CA ARG A 284 -3.87 18.44 0.02
C ARG A 284 -2.90 18.95 -1.04
N LYS A 285 -2.18 20.02 -0.71
CA LYS A 285 -1.06 20.52 -1.51
C LYS A 285 0.26 19.79 -1.21
N THR A 286 0.32 19.11 -0.06
CA THR A 286 1.52 18.43 0.42
C THR A 286 1.21 16.97 0.79
N TYR A 287 2.25 16.14 0.71
CA TYR A 287 2.20 14.74 1.08
C TYR A 287 1.72 14.54 2.54
N ALA A 288 0.91 13.50 2.79
CA ALA A 288 0.51 13.07 4.12
C ALA A 288 1.71 12.46 4.87
N ALA A 289 2.58 13.32 5.40
CA ALA A 289 3.87 12.93 5.95
C ALA A 289 3.79 12.23 7.31
N SER A 290 2.69 12.41 8.05
CA SER A 290 2.50 11.82 9.37
C SER A 290 2.02 10.37 9.23
N VAL A 291 0.89 10.15 8.56
CA VAL A 291 0.28 8.82 8.37
C VAL A 291 0.95 8.05 7.22
N THR A 292 1.39 8.73 6.17
CA THR A 292 2.09 8.16 5.00
C THR A 292 1.21 7.23 4.15
N GLY A 293 1.66 6.01 3.85
CA GLY A 293 0.99 5.14 2.87
C GLY A 293 -0.42 4.71 3.29
N ALA A 294 -0.66 4.52 4.60
CA ALA A 294 -1.98 4.14 5.11
C ALA A 294 -3.06 5.19 4.80
N TYR A 295 -2.69 6.48 4.76
CA TYR A 295 -3.62 7.57 4.40
C TYR A 295 -4.23 7.34 3.01
N TYR A 296 -3.37 7.12 2.02
CA TYR A 296 -3.80 6.94 0.63
C TYR A 296 -4.48 5.59 0.40
N ALA A 297 -4.06 4.53 1.09
CA ALA A 297 -4.72 3.22 1.04
C ALA A 297 -6.16 3.28 1.57
N ASN A 298 -6.36 3.89 2.75
CA ASN A 298 -7.68 4.10 3.34
C ASN A 298 -8.55 4.99 2.41
N ARG A 299 -7.96 6.07 1.87
CA ARG A 299 -8.65 6.99 0.96
C ARG A 299 -9.09 6.33 -0.35
N LEU A 300 -8.27 5.44 -0.90
CA LEU A 300 -8.63 4.66 -2.09
C LEU A 300 -9.82 3.74 -1.82
N ALA A 301 -9.79 2.97 -0.72
CA ALA A 301 -10.89 2.09 -0.35
C ALA A 301 -12.20 2.86 -0.10
N LEU A 302 -12.13 4.01 0.59
CA LEU A 302 -13.28 4.91 0.77
C LEU A 302 -13.81 5.41 -0.58
N GLY A 303 -12.92 5.83 -1.48
CA GLY A 303 -13.28 6.30 -2.81
C GLY A 303 -13.96 5.23 -3.65
N GLU A 304 -13.49 3.98 -3.57
CA GLU A 304 -14.14 2.82 -4.21
C GLU A 304 -15.56 2.61 -3.70
N TYR A 305 -15.77 2.68 -2.38
CA TYR A 305 -17.08 2.55 -1.76
C TYR A 305 -18.04 3.68 -2.15
N LEU A 306 -17.63 4.94 -1.97
CA LEU A 306 -18.46 6.12 -2.25
C LEU A 306 -18.82 6.24 -3.74
N GLU A 307 -17.89 5.88 -4.64
CA GLU A 307 -18.18 5.82 -6.08
C GLU A 307 -19.23 4.75 -6.39
N LYS A 308 -19.15 3.57 -5.76
CA LYS A 308 -20.11 2.47 -5.93
C LYS A 308 -21.52 2.85 -5.47
N VAL A 309 -21.65 3.47 -4.29
CA VAL A 309 -22.97 3.87 -3.75
C VAL A 309 -23.48 5.20 -4.31
N LYS A 310 -22.67 5.89 -5.13
CA LYS A 310 -22.97 7.23 -5.69
C LYS A 310 -23.40 8.22 -4.60
N ARG A 311 -22.59 8.33 -3.55
CA ARG A 311 -22.78 9.28 -2.44
C ARG A 311 -21.48 9.97 -2.09
N GLN A 312 -21.55 11.12 -1.40
CA GLN A 312 -20.41 11.76 -0.75
C GLN A 312 -20.57 11.79 0.76
N ALA A 313 -19.45 11.83 1.46
CA ALA A 313 -19.39 11.94 2.92
C ALA A 313 -18.03 12.49 3.34
N ALA A 314 -17.98 13.18 4.47
CA ALA A 314 -16.72 13.34 5.21
C ALA A 314 -16.41 12.04 5.95
N CYS A 315 -15.15 11.62 5.98
CA CYS A 315 -14.75 10.36 6.61
C CYS A 315 -13.61 10.57 7.60
N LEU A 316 -13.87 10.19 8.85
CA LEU A 316 -12.88 10.10 9.92
C LEU A 316 -12.53 8.63 10.16
N VAL A 317 -11.24 8.31 9.99
CA VAL A 317 -10.69 6.98 10.22
C VAL A 317 -10.00 6.94 11.58
N PHE A 318 -10.48 6.07 12.45
CA PHE A 318 -9.85 5.71 13.71
C PHE A 318 -9.07 4.43 13.47
N ARG A 319 -7.74 4.48 13.58
CA ARG A 319 -6.91 3.28 13.55
C ARG A 319 -6.24 3.08 14.91
N GLU A 320 -6.65 2.04 15.60
CA GLU A 320 -5.97 1.55 16.80
C GLU A 320 -4.96 0.47 16.40
N ILE A 321 -3.69 0.69 16.72
CA ILE A 321 -2.64 -0.32 16.58
C ILE A 321 -2.54 -1.06 17.92
N LYS A 322 -3.16 -2.25 17.97
CA LYS A 322 -3.25 -3.10 19.17
C LYS A 322 -1.90 -3.74 19.53
N PRO A 323 -1.73 -4.21 20.77
CA PRO A 323 -0.50 -4.90 21.20
C PRO A 323 -0.09 -6.09 20.31
N SER A 324 -1.06 -6.75 19.68
CA SER A 324 -0.85 -7.88 18.76
C SER A 324 -0.24 -7.49 17.41
N TYR A 325 -0.08 -6.20 17.09
CA TYR A 325 0.65 -5.76 15.90
C TYR A 325 2.17 -5.82 16.14
N GLU A 326 2.71 -7.02 16.04
CA GLU A 326 4.13 -7.29 16.33
C GLU A 326 5.07 -6.88 15.19
N HIS A 327 4.56 -6.84 13.96
CA HIS A 327 5.37 -6.77 12.75
C HIS A 327 4.77 -5.82 11.70
N SER A 328 5.61 -4.95 11.13
CA SER A 328 5.20 -4.10 9.99
C SER A 328 5.19 -4.91 8.70
N LEU A 329 4.00 -5.30 8.26
CA LEU A 329 3.81 -6.18 7.10
C LEU A 329 3.45 -5.43 5.82
N GLY A 330 3.40 -4.10 5.85
CA GLY A 330 3.21 -3.26 4.66
C GLY A 330 1.83 -2.65 4.52
N VAL A 331 1.76 -1.64 3.66
CA VAL A 331 0.53 -0.86 3.40
C VAL A 331 -0.52 -1.67 2.65
N GLY A 332 -0.12 -2.70 1.88
CA GLY A 332 -1.04 -3.57 1.16
C GLY A 332 -2.08 -4.23 2.08
N ILE A 333 -1.67 -4.70 3.27
CA ILE A 333 -2.60 -5.26 4.26
C ILE A 333 -3.63 -4.23 4.73
N LEU A 334 -3.21 -2.98 4.95
CA LEU A 334 -4.11 -1.91 5.38
C LEU A 334 -5.11 -1.53 4.28
N ARG A 335 -4.69 -1.61 3.01
CA ARG A 335 -5.57 -1.41 1.85
C ARG A 335 -6.65 -2.49 1.79
N GLU A 336 -6.25 -3.76 1.88
CA GLU A 336 -7.21 -4.87 1.85
C GLU A 336 -8.14 -4.87 3.06
N LEU A 337 -7.63 -4.53 4.25
CA LEU A 337 -8.44 -4.36 5.45
C LEU A 337 -9.46 -3.23 5.33
N SER A 338 -9.07 -2.10 4.72
CA SER A 338 -9.99 -0.98 4.46
C SER A 338 -11.09 -1.37 3.47
N ARG A 339 -10.73 -2.06 2.38
CA ARG A 339 -11.69 -2.60 1.41
C ARG A 339 -12.66 -3.58 2.06
N GLU A 340 -12.14 -4.42 2.95
CA GLU A 340 -12.97 -5.35 3.72
C GLU A 340 -14.00 -4.64 4.60
N ALA A 341 -13.57 -3.58 5.31
CA ALA A 341 -14.47 -2.78 6.13
C ALA A 341 -15.67 -2.30 5.31
N PHE A 342 -15.41 -1.70 4.14
CA PHE A 342 -16.45 -1.18 3.25
C PHE A 342 -17.23 -2.25 2.46
N ALA A 343 -16.77 -3.49 2.43
CA ALA A 343 -17.49 -4.61 1.82
C ALA A 343 -18.56 -5.20 2.75
N ARG A 344 -18.41 -5.01 4.07
CA ARG A 344 -19.36 -5.49 5.08
C ARG A 344 -20.55 -4.53 5.23
N PRO A 345 -21.72 -5.03 5.69
CA PRO A 345 -22.84 -4.16 6.01
C PRO A 345 -22.45 -3.14 7.10
N PRO A 346 -22.70 -1.83 6.88
CA PRO A 346 -22.40 -0.83 7.89
C PRO A 346 -23.39 -0.82 9.05
N ARG A 347 -22.99 -0.18 10.14
CA ARG A 347 -23.91 0.30 11.18
C ARG A 347 -24.31 1.74 10.87
N LYS A 348 -25.61 2.04 10.98
CA LYS A 348 -26.16 3.39 10.77
C LYS A 348 -26.67 3.95 12.07
N PHE A 349 -26.50 5.25 12.26
CA PHE A 349 -26.89 5.97 13.46
C PHE A 349 -27.56 7.29 13.08
N ALA A 350 -28.56 7.68 13.88
CA ALA A 350 -29.28 8.93 13.67
C ALA A 350 -28.49 10.16 14.16
N SER A 351 -27.51 9.96 15.05
CA SER A 351 -26.70 11.05 15.62
C SER A 351 -25.22 10.71 15.72
N LEU A 352 -24.40 11.76 15.69
CA LEU A 352 -22.95 11.65 15.91
C LEU A 352 -22.64 11.00 17.26
N THR A 353 -23.40 11.34 18.31
CA THR A 353 -23.22 10.79 19.65
C THR A 353 -23.40 9.28 19.68
N GLN A 354 -24.46 8.76 19.05
CA GLN A 354 -24.70 7.31 18.96
C GLN A 354 -23.59 6.59 18.18
N ALA A 355 -23.12 7.18 17.08
CA ALA A 355 -22.03 6.62 16.30
C ALA A 355 -20.70 6.58 17.09
N LEU A 356 -20.38 7.67 17.79
CA LEU A 356 -19.19 7.75 18.64
C LEU A 356 -19.26 6.79 19.83
N GLU A 357 -20.43 6.62 20.44
CA GLU A 357 -20.65 5.63 21.50
C GLU A 357 -20.41 4.21 21.01
N HIS A 358 -20.89 3.88 19.80
CA HIS A 358 -20.60 2.61 19.17
C HIS A 358 -19.10 2.39 18.96
N ILE A 359 -18.40 3.39 18.43
CA ILE A 359 -16.94 3.32 18.23
C ILE A 359 -16.22 3.16 19.56
N ARG A 360 -16.62 3.90 20.60
CA ARG A 360 -16.07 3.79 21.97
C ARG A 360 -16.14 2.36 22.48
N SER A 361 -17.24 1.65 22.22
CA SER A 361 -17.41 0.24 22.62
C SER A 361 -16.48 -0.76 21.90
N LYS A 362 -15.81 -0.32 20.82
CA LYS A 362 -14.93 -1.17 19.98
C LYS A 362 -13.44 -0.91 20.18
N LEU A 363 -13.08 0.29 20.59
CA LEU A 363 -11.69 0.68 20.87
C LEU A 363 -11.24 0.19 22.25
N GLN A 364 -9.96 -0.18 22.38
CA GLN A 364 -9.33 -0.40 23.69
C GLN A 364 -8.80 0.90 24.29
N LEU A 365 -8.33 1.81 23.44
CA LEU A 365 -7.89 3.14 23.79
C LEU A 365 -9.08 4.09 24.00
N PRO A 366 -8.98 5.05 24.94
CA PRO A 366 -10.02 6.05 25.14
C PRO A 366 -10.32 6.83 23.86
N LEU A 367 -11.60 6.92 23.49
CA LEU A 367 -12.08 7.60 22.29
C LEU A 367 -11.60 9.07 22.25
N GLU A 368 -11.49 9.70 23.41
CA GLU A 368 -11.07 11.09 23.62
C GLU A 368 -9.66 11.34 23.07
N GLN A 369 -8.80 10.33 23.04
CA GLN A 369 -7.47 10.44 22.42
C GLN A 369 -7.57 10.69 20.91
N PHE A 370 -8.60 10.15 20.26
CA PHE A 370 -8.85 10.40 18.84
C PHE A 370 -9.65 11.69 18.65
N THR A 371 -10.78 11.85 19.33
CA THR A 371 -11.73 12.94 19.06
C THR A 371 -11.18 14.32 19.40
N SER A 372 -10.36 14.46 20.44
CA SER A 372 -9.68 15.73 20.77
C SER A 372 -8.73 16.23 19.68
N ARG A 373 -8.22 15.31 18.84
CA ARG A 373 -7.29 15.62 17.75
C ARG A 373 -8.00 15.82 16.41
N SER A 374 -9.25 15.40 16.30
CA SER A 374 -9.98 15.44 15.03
C SER A 374 -10.24 16.87 14.57
N PHE A 375 -9.79 17.13 13.35
CA PHE A 375 -10.11 18.29 12.56
C PHE A 375 -11.56 18.22 12.06
N LEU A 376 -12.01 17.07 11.53
CA LEU A 376 -13.34 16.93 10.96
C LEU A 376 -14.44 17.05 12.01
N LEU A 377 -14.28 16.44 13.19
CA LEU A 377 -15.29 16.57 14.26
C LEU A 377 -15.39 18.01 14.78
N ARG A 378 -14.26 18.71 14.85
CA ARG A 378 -14.25 20.13 15.24
C ARG A 378 -14.99 20.96 14.20
N ALA A 379 -14.62 20.82 12.93
CA ALA A 379 -15.26 21.53 11.82
C ALA A 379 -16.77 21.24 11.75
N PHE A 380 -17.17 19.97 11.84
CA PHE A 380 -18.57 19.54 11.80
C PHE A 380 -19.41 20.09 12.96
N ARG A 381 -18.82 20.28 14.15
CA ARG A 381 -19.50 20.86 15.31
C ARG A 381 -19.62 22.38 15.24
N THR A 382 -18.64 23.06 14.64
CA THR A 382 -18.60 24.53 14.59
C THR A 382 -19.27 25.12 13.34
N GLN A 383 -19.38 24.35 12.26
CA GLN A 383 -19.86 24.86 10.98
C GLN A 383 -21.38 24.71 10.83
N THR A 384 -22.08 25.83 10.95
CA THR A 384 -23.52 25.92 10.67
C THR A 384 -23.76 25.80 9.16
N LYS A 385 -24.56 24.82 8.71
CA LYS A 385 -24.86 24.65 7.28
C LYS A 385 -25.67 25.85 6.78
N ILE A 386 -25.34 26.40 5.60
CA ILE A 386 -26.06 27.57 5.05
C ILE A 386 -27.59 27.34 4.94
N LEU A 387 -27.99 26.09 4.67
CA LEU A 387 -29.39 25.67 4.60
C LEU A 387 -30.14 25.78 5.94
N SER A 388 -29.44 25.79 7.08
CA SER A 388 -30.07 26.00 8.38
C SER A 388 -30.47 27.45 8.64
N PHE A 389 -30.07 28.39 7.77
CA PHE A 389 -30.51 29.78 7.81
C PHE A 389 -31.72 30.05 6.91
N PHE A 390 -32.22 29.05 6.17
CA PHE A 390 -33.44 29.17 5.38
C PHE A 390 -34.59 28.39 6.05
N PRO A 391 -35.82 28.92 6.08
CA PRO A 391 -36.98 28.22 6.63
C PRO A 391 -37.26 26.93 5.84
N LYS A 392 -37.65 25.88 6.56
CA LYS A 392 -37.92 24.54 6.01
C LYS A 392 -39.15 24.48 5.12
#